data_AF-A0AAU9DAD0-F1
#
_entry.id   AF-A0AAU9DAD0-F1
#
_cell.length_a   1.000
_cell.length_b   1.000
_cell.length_c   1.000
_cell.angle_alpha   90.00
_cell.angle_beta   90.00
_cell.angle_gamma   90.00
#
_symmetry.space_group_name_H-M   'P 1'
#
loop_
_entity.id
_entity.type
_entity.pdbx_description
1 polymer ?
#
loop_
_entity_poly.entity_id
_entity_poly.type
_entity_poly.pdbx_seq_one_letter_code
_entity_poly.pdbx_strand_id
1 'polypeptide(L)'
;MHKKTIAKIAGVLVALCFLAVSVIPLTQNRQPVVTKAYADVNTYILQNNFPNPNIQTRKTPFWGVGAAYRNGVGRPEGIVVHETANNNDAIENEIAYESNNWNVPGRESYVHAFVDRSQIINTASTDLTCWGAGPVANARYISIELCREKTFDNFARSVNNDAYYVAYLLKKYNLPVTNATHTGSGTVWSHHAVSNFLGGTNHTDPTGYFSSWGYSMDQFFQLVQYKYNNLGVEPAEKVASKANISESEVVSGKASNQPFYYLTDAGIVKGGSANQFIGNTYQATSIVKTKNNGIYTLLTNGGAPLAWVRTGQLSLGGNDPIASQISVKNIAYLTDNSPLYYSLGNGFQANDISGPYSYSIKSVAKTESGRIFYLLVDNWTAEPFMWVENKNASLKDSLGSEIVSTIKGSPALPDKKGSKLPAAVSVLQAAPTSWLLEDGLHPTNDTTRVGTQVYVLGNRDINQINYTSVSVDGFDSIGYVPTSTLKYQTENLTSIISKQSGNGIVNNAAGAQVYSWPGGTPISGSILPQGSAWKFTTVVTTTDNVEWYQVGGYQWIKGSNINIQY
;
A
#
# COMPACT_ATOMS: atom_id res chain seq x y z
N MET A 1 42.78 -63.43 -50.90
CA MET A 1 43.40 -62.72 -52.04
C MET A 1 42.73 -61.36 -52.20
N HIS A 2 43.51 -60.40 -52.69
CA HIS A 2 43.30 -58.96 -52.63
C HIS A 2 42.58 -58.40 -53.87
N LYS A 3 42.07 -57.16 -53.71
CA LYS A 3 41.79 -56.11 -54.73
C LYS A 3 40.42 -56.15 -55.42
N LYS A 4 39.56 -55.15 -55.16
CA LYS A 4 39.52 -53.74 -55.68
C LYS A 4 39.00 -53.71 -57.13
N THR A 5 38.06 -52.82 -57.43
CA THR A 5 38.27 -51.59 -58.23
C THR A 5 36.95 -50.81 -58.40
N ILE A 6 37.10 -49.49 -58.40
CA ILE A 6 36.10 -48.40 -58.47
C ILE A 6 35.95 -47.98 -59.95
N ALA A 7 34.76 -47.50 -60.34
CA ALA A 7 34.53 -46.17 -60.94
C ALA A 7 33.80 -46.08 -62.30
N LYS A 8 32.99 -44.99 -62.37
CA LYS A 8 32.75 -44.03 -63.48
C LYS A 8 31.44 -44.12 -64.27
N ILE A 9 30.68 -43.01 -64.17
CA ILE A 9 29.86 -42.36 -65.21
C ILE A 9 30.06 -40.84 -64.94
N ALA A 10 30.77 -40.01 -65.72
CA ALA A 10 30.59 -39.51 -67.11
C ALA A 10 29.32 -38.64 -67.26
N GLY A 11 29.40 -37.31 -67.16
CA GLY A 11 29.50 -36.38 -68.31
C GLY A 11 28.20 -35.54 -68.42
N VAL A 12 28.08 -34.35 -69.02
CA VAL A 12 28.96 -33.42 -69.75
C VAL A 12 28.19 -32.06 -69.88
N LEU A 13 28.96 -30.96 -69.90
CA LEU A 13 28.79 -29.58 -70.41
C LEU A 13 27.42 -28.98 -70.84
N VAL A 14 27.23 -27.67 -70.57
CA VAL A 14 27.08 -26.60 -71.59
C VAL A 14 27.72 -25.28 -71.10
N ALA A 15 28.41 -24.59 -72.01
CA ALA A 15 29.25 -23.39 -71.83
C ALA A 15 28.51 -22.06 -72.10
N LEU A 16 29.07 -20.93 -71.62
CA LEU A 16 29.20 -19.68 -72.41
C LEU A 16 30.04 -18.58 -71.72
N CYS A 17 31.13 -18.26 -72.41
CA CYS A 17 31.87 -17.00 -72.62
C CYS A 17 32.32 -16.04 -71.49
N PHE A 18 33.59 -15.66 -71.65
CA PHE A 18 34.47 -14.86 -70.84
C PHE A 18 34.29 -13.35 -71.02
N LEU A 19 34.43 -12.61 -69.91
CA LEU A 19 35.11 -11.32 -69.86
C LEU A 19 36.03 -11.34 -68.64
N ALA A 20 37.34 -11.25 -68.90
CA ALA A 20 38.37 -11.32 -67.89
C ALA A 20 38.49 -9.99 -67.14
N VAL A 21 38.24 -10.03 -65.82
CA VAL A 21 38.79 -9.08 -64.85
C VAL A 21 39.50 -9.92 -63.79
N SER A 22 40.75 -9.58 -63.51
CA SER A 22 41.61 -10.20 -62.51
C SER A 22 40.91 -10.31 -61.16
N VAL A 23 40.56 -11.53 -60.77
CA VAL A 23 40.10 -11.84 -59.41
C VAL A 23 41.34 -11.95 -58.53
N ILE A 24 41.60 -10.93 -57.72
CA ILE A 24 42.45 -11.10 -56.53
C ILE A 24 41.69 -12.09 -55.64
N PRO A 25 42.25 -13.24 -55.24
CA PRO A 25 41.62 -14.03 -54.20
C PRO A 25 41.64 -13.19 -52.93
N LEU A 26 40.47 -12.68 -52.56
CA LEU A 26 40.16 -12.32 -51.18
C LEU A 26 40.30 -13.61 -50.38
N THR A 27 41.52 -13.88 -49.94
CA THR A 27 41.75 -14.70 -48.76
C THR A 27 40.99 -13.99 -47.65
N GLN A 28 39.79 -14.48 -47.34
CA GLN A 28 39.19 -14.21 -46.04
C GLN A 28 40.20 -14.73 -45.03
N ASN A 29 40.96 -13.80 -44.46
CA ASN A 29 41.58 -13.96 -43.17
C ASN A 29 40.45 -14.26 -42.18
N ARG A 30 40.04 -15.52 -42.10
CA ARG A 30 39.40 -16.05 -40.90
C ARG A 30 40.52 -16.07 -39.86
N GLN A 31 40.71 -14.92 -39.23
CA GLN A 31 41.31 -14.86 -37.91
C GLN A 31 40.59 -15.93 -37.08
N PRO A 32 41.30 -16.86 -36.43
CA PRO A 32 40.65 -17.75 -35.48
C PRO A 32 39.91 -16.86 -34.50
N VAL A 33 38.61 -17.13 -34.28
CA VAL A 33 37.91 -16.54 -33.15
C VAL A 33 38.63 -17.09 -31.92
N VAL A 34 39.52 -16.27 -31.35
CA VAL A 34 40.14 -16.57 -30.06
C VAL A 34 39.04 -16.40 -29.04
N THR A 35 38.26 -17.45 -28.79
CA THR A 35 37.46 -17.54 -27.58
C THR A 35 38.45 -17.47 -26.43
N LYS A 36 38.42 -16.39 -25.65
CA LYS A 36 39.25 -16.24 -24.47
C LYS A 36 38.94 -17.43 -23.55
N ALA A 37 39.82 -18.42 -23.52
CA ALA A 37 39.62 -19.65 -22.76
C ALA A 37 39.83 -19.33 -21.28
N TYR A 38 38.73 -19.02 -20.61
CA TYR A 38 38.72 -18.88 -19.17
C TYR A 38 38.77 -20.26 -18.50
N ALA A 39 39.24 -20.30 -17.25
CA ALA A 39 39.11 -21.50 -16.43
C ALA A 39 37.62 -21.83 -16.23
N ASP A 40 37.30 -23.10 -15.96
CA ASP A 40 35.94 -23.46 -15.55
C ASP A 40 35.55 -22.67 -14.29
N VAL A 41 34.54 -21.83 -14.41
CA VAL A 41 34.16 -20.83 -13.40
C VAL A 41 33.72 -21.52 -12.11
N ASN A 42 32.95 -22.60 -12.19
CA ASN A 42 32.49 -23.33 -11.01
C ASN A 42 33.66 -23.98 -10.27
N THR A 43 34.57 -24.64 -11.01
CA THR A 43 35.79 -25.21 -10.45
C THR A 43 36.63 -24.14 -9.77
N TYR A 44 36.80 -22.98 -10.40
CA TYR A 44 37.53 -21.85 -9.82
C TYR A 44 36.87 -21.33 -8.53
N ILE A 45 35.54 -21.16 -8.51
CA ILE A 45 34.78 -20.73 -7.32
C ILE A 45 35.00 -21.72 -6.17
N LEU A 46 34.88 -23.02 -6.44
CA LEU A 46 35.02 -24.07 -5.43
C LEU A 46 36.45 -24.18 -4.90
N GLN A 47 37.45 -24.06 -5.77
CA GLN A 47 38.87 -24.09 -5.37
C GLN A 47 39.27 -22.89 -4.51
N ASN A 48 38.71 -21.70 -4.79
CA ASN A 48 39.00 -20.50 -4.03
C ASN A 48 38.13 -20.34 -2.76
N ASN A 49 37.16 -21.24 -2.56
CA ASN A 49 36.28 -21.27 -1.38
C ASN A 49 35.69 -19.88 -1.03
N PHE A 50 35.10 -19.21 -2.02
CA PHE A 50 34.56 -17.86 -1.82
C PHE A 50 33.46 -17.84 -0.75
N PRO A 51 33.49 -16.89 0.20
CA PRO A 51 32.46 -16.77 1.21
C PRO A 51 31.13 -16.33 0.61
N ASN A 52 30.04 -16.64 1.29
CA ASN A 52 28.72 -16.09 0.97
C ASN A 52 28.60 -14.69 1.58
N PRO A 53 28.20 -13.65 0.81
CA PRO A 53 28.07 -12.30 1.34
C PRO A 53 26.81 -12.15 2.20
N ASN A 54 26.75 -11.10 3.00
CA ASN A 54 25.54 -10.75 3.72
C ASN A 54 24.43 -10.33 2.75
N ILE A 55 23.23 -10.86 2.97
CA ILE A 55 22.03 -10.41 2.26
C ILE A 55 21.54 -9.12 2.93
N GLN A 56 21.63 -8.01 2.20
CA GLN A 56 21.22 -6.71 2.68
C GLN A 56 19.79 -6.39 2.21
N THR A 57 19.14 -5.45 2.91
CA THR A 57 17.85 -4.90 2.53
C THR A 57 17.95 -3.40 2.45
N ARG A 58 17.52 -2.82 1.33
CA ARG A 58 17.37 -1.39 1.12
C ARG A 58 15.94 -1.12 0.69
N LYS A 59 15.20 -0.39 1.51
CA LYS A 59 13.84 0.04 1.14
C LYS A 59 13.92 1.15 0.08
N THR A 60 13.49 0.84 -1.14
CA THR A 60 13.35 1.79 -2.24
C THR A 60 11.89 2.29 -2.33
N PRO A 61 11.58 3.30 -3.17
CA PRO A 61 10.21 3.77 -3.36
C PRO A 61 9.22 2.69 -3.84
N PHE A 62 9.72 1.62 -4.46
CA PHE A 62 8.90 0.50 -4.97
C PHE A 62 8.86 -0.72 -4.05
N TRP A 63 9.42 -0.63 -2.83
CA TRP A 63 9.60 -1.78 -1.91
C TRP A 63 8.34 -2.64 -1.72
N GLY A 64 7.16 -2.00 -1.65
CA GLY A 64 5.86 -2.62 -1.42
C GLY A 64 4.85 -2.43 -2.56
N VAL A 65 5.30 -2.02 -3.74
CA VAL A 65 4.40 -1.73 -4.89
C VAL A 65 3.84 -3.00 -5.52
N GLY A 66 4.56 -4.12 -5.37
CA GLY A 66 4.17 -5.40 -5.93
C GLY A 66 2.80 -5.89 -5.46
N ALA A 67 2.06 -6.53 -6.35
CA ALA A 67 0.85 -7.26 -5.99
C ALA A 67 1.20 -8.64 -5.42
N ALA A 68 0.17 -9.39 -5.00
CA ALA A 68 0.32 -10.81 -4.74
C ALA A 68 0.77 -11.56 -6.01
N TYR A 69 1.66 -12.55 -5.86
CA TYR A 69 1.86 -13.54 -6.93
C TYR A 69 0.53 -14.24 -7.26
N ARG A 70 0.44 -14.88 -8.42
CA ARG A 70 -0.81 -15.55 -8.85
C ARG A 70 -1.33 -16.61 -7.87
N ASN A 71 -0.47 -17.14 -7.00
CA ASN A 71 -0.86 -18.09 -5.95
C ASN A 71 -1.13 -17.44 -4.58
N GLY A 72 -0.89 -16.13 -4.44
CA GLY A 72 -0.95 -15.37 -3.20
C GLY A 72 0.40 -14.74 -2.84
N VAL A 73 0.39 -13.89 -1.82
CA VAL A 73 1.61 -13.28 -1.25
C VAL A 73 2.54 -14.36 -0.71
N GLY A 74 3.85 -14.16 -0.83
CA GLY A 74 4.87 -15.09 -0.33
C GLY A 74 4.90 -16.44 -1.06
N ARG A 75 4.30 -16.52 -2.26
CA ARG A 75 4.20 -17.76 -3.05
C ARG A 75 4.77 -17.60 -4.47
N PRO A 76 6.05 -17.21 -4.61
CA PRO A 76 6.73 -17.31 -5.89
C PRO A 76 6.84 -18.78 -6.31
N GLU A 77 6.90 -18.99 -7.62
CA GLU A 77 7.08 -20.31 -8.24
C GLU A 77 8.53 -20.57 -8.66
N GLY A 78 9.41 -19.60 -8.46
CA GLY A 78 10.78 -19.63 -8.95
C GLY A 78 11.44 -18.26 -9.01
N ILE A 79 12.60 -18.22 -9.63
CA ILE A 79 13.48 -17.07 -9.77
C ILE A 79 13.86 -16.91 -11.23
N VAL A 80 13.84 -15.67 -11.73
CA VAL A 80 14.42 -15.27 -13.02
C VAL A 80 15.75 -14.57 -12.75
N VAL A 81 16.80 -15.09 -13.36
CA VAL A 81 18.15 -14.52 -13.39
C VAL A 81 18.23 -13.57 -14.58
N HIS A 82 18.64 -12.34 -14.31
CA HIS A 82 18.86 -11.26 -15.26
C HIS A 82 20.33 -10.83 -15.23
N GLU A 83 20.71 -9.94 -16.15
CA GLU A 83 21.91 -9.12 -16.00
C GLU A 83 21.65 -7.72 -16.54
N THR A 84 22.32 -6.71 -15.96
CA THR A 84 21.90 -5.30 -16.08
C THR A 84 22.10 -4.67 -17.46
N ALA A 85 22.67 -5.41 -18.41
CA ALA A 85 23.07 -4.98 -19.74
C ALA A 85 24.06 -3.79 -19.78
N ASN A 86 24.58 -3.39 -18.62
CA ASN A 86 25.38 -2.19 -18.45
C ASN A 86 26.80 -2.53 -17.96
N ASN A 87 27.80 -2.27 -18.81
CA ASN A 87 29.19 -2.69 -18.56
C ASN A 87 29.94 -1.85 -17.52
N ASN A 88 29.34 -0.78 -16.99
CA ASN A 88 30.08 0.26 -16.26
C ASN A 88 29.56 0.62 -14.89
N ASP A 89 28.38 0.13 -14.49
CA ASP A 89 27.74 0.62 -13.28
C ASP A 89 27.99 -0.27 -12.06
N ALA A 90 28.36 0.39 -10.97
CA ALA A 90 28.33 -0.23 -9.66
C ALA A 90 26.86 -0.50 -9.29
N ILE A 91 26.62 -1.51 -8.45
CA ILE A 91 25.29 -1.84 -7.94
C ILE A 91 24.53 -0.62 -7.38
N GLU A 92 25.25 0.33 -6.78
CA GLU A 92 24.68 1.59 -6.27
C GLU A 92 24.05 2.45 -7.37
N ASN A 93 24.67 2.50 -8.55
CA ASN A 93 24.17 3.28 -9.69
C ASN A 93 22.93 2.62 -10.28
N GLU A 94 22.91 1.29 -10.40
CA GLU A 94 21.75 0.54 -10.89
C GLU A 94 20.54 0.74 -9.97
N ILE A 95 20.74 0.59 -8.65
CA ILE A 95 19.69 0.82 -7.66
C ILE A 95 19.20 2.27 -7.69
N ALA A 96 20.11 3.24 -7.82
CA ALA A 96 19.74 4.65 -7.91
C ALA A 96 18.96 4.97 -9.20
N TYR A 97 19.39 4.40 -10.33
CA TYR A 97 18.70 4.57 -11.60
C TYR A 97 17.30 3.96 -11.55
N GLU A 98 17.16 2.71 -11.10
CA GLU A 98 15.86 2.04 -10.94
C GLU A 98 14.96 2.83 -9.98
N SER A 99 15.48 3.27 -8.82
CA SER A 99 14.73 4.08 -7.84
C SER A 99 14.17 5.38 -8.41
N ASN A 100 14.84 5.97 -9.40
CA ASN A 100 14.41 7.22 -10.04
C ASN A 100 13.52 7.01 -11.27
N ASN A 101 13.52 5.81 -11.88
CA ASN A 101 12.88 5.58 -13.18
C ASN A 101 11.85 4.42 -13.18
N TRP A 102 11.64 3.75 -12.04
CA TRP A 102 10.81 2.53 -11.96
C TRP A 102 9.36 2.69 -12.44
N ASN A 103 8.82 3.92 -12.42
CA ASN A 103 7.44 4.25 -12.77
C ASN A 103 7.32 5.15 -14.01
N VAL A 104 8.34 5.21 -14.87
CA VAL A 104 8.25 5.96 -16.13
C VAL A 104 7.17 5.32 -17.03
N PRO A 105 6.14 6.09 -17.45
CA PRO A 105 5.03 5.53 -18.23
C PRO A 105 5.49 4.79 -19.50
N GLY A 106 5.05 3.54 -19.64
CA GLY A 106 5.42 2.66 -20.76
C GLY A 106 6.82 2.04 -20.67
N ARG A 107 7.52 2.22 -19.55
CA ARG A 107 8.84 1.63 -19.24
C ARG A 107 8.94 1.22 -17.76
N GLU A 108 7.81 0.99 -17.13
CA GLU A 108 7.72 0.66 -15.71
C GLU A 108 8.46 -0.65 -15.44
N SER A 109 9.48 -0.58 -14.60
CA SER A 109 10.33 -1.73 -14.32
C SER A 109 10.98 -1.60 -12.96
N TYR A 110 11.00 -2.71 -12.23
CA TYR A 110 11.89 -2.87 -11.08
C TYR A 110 12.10 -4.36 -10.76
N VAL A 111 13.22 -4.69 -10.12
CA VAL A 111 13.56 -6.04 -9.68
C VAL A 111 13.56 -6.18 -8.16
N HIS A 112 13.64 -7.42 -7.66
CA HIS A 112 13.67 -7.66 -6.21
C HIS A 112 15.03 -7.43 -5.60
N ALA A 113 16.09 -7.70 -6.36
CA ALA A 113 17.45 -7.63 -5.85
C ALA A 113 18.47 -7.38 -6.96
N PHE A 114 19.59 -6.78 -6.56
CA PHE A 114 20.81 -6.72 -7.34
C PHE A 114 21.94 -7.49 -6.64
N VAL A 115 22.81 -8.08 -7.44
CA VAL A 115 23.98 -8.83 -6.98
C VAL A 115 25.22 -8.39 -7.75
N ASP A 116 26.32 -8.15 -7.03
CA ASP A 116 27.64 -7.94 -7.63
C ASP A 116 28.69 -8.85 -6.97
N ARG A 117 29.98 -8.68 -7.31
CA ARG A 117 31.09 -9.46 -6.73
C ARG A 117 31.21 -9.39 -5.21
N SER A 118 30.61 -8.40 -4.56
CA SER A 118 30.81 -8.06 -3.15
C SER A 118 29.57 -8.21 -2.29
N GLN A 119 28.37 -8.00 -2.84
CA GLN A 119 27.15 -7.90 -2.05
C GLN A 119 25.89 -8.34 -2.78
N ILE A 120 24.86 -8.62 -1.98
CA ILE A 120 23.48 -8.89 -2.38
C ILE A 120 22.61 -7.82 -1.71
N ILE A 121 21.82 -7.08 -2.48
CA ILE A 121 20.92 -6.05 -1.96
C ILE A 121 19.51 -6.30 -2.45
N ASN A 122 18.59 -6.61 -1.53
CA ASN A 122 17.17 -6.56 -1.81
C ASN A 122 16.68 -5.12 -1.92
N THR A 123 16.02 -4.80 -3.03
CA THR A 123 15.39 -3.51 -3.32
C THR A 123 13.87 -3.59 -3.30
N ALA A 124 13.27 -4.78 -3.38
CA ALA A 124 11.83 -4.98 -3.17
C ALA A 124 11.52 -6.24 -2.35
N SER A 125 10.29 -6.32 -1.83
CA SER A 125 9.84 -7.50 -1.10
C SER A 125 9.71 -8.71 -2.02
N THR A 126 10.44 -9.79 -1.73
CA THR A 126 10.34 -11.08 -2.45
C THR A 126 9.03 -11.83 -2.19
N ASP A 127 8.19 -11.35 -1.28
CA ASP A 127 6.84 -11.89 -1.05
C ASP A 127 5.79 -11.30 -2.00
N LEU A 128 6.13 -10.25 -2.75
CA LEU A 128 5.25 -9.60 -3.74
C LEU A 128 5.86 -9.72 -5.13
N THR A 129 5.07 -9.49 -6.17
CA THR A 129 5.55 -9.46 -7.56
C THR A 129 6.47 -8.25 -7.80
N CYS A 130 7.31 -8.30 -8.83
CA CYS A 130 7.97 -7.10 -9.37
C CYS A 130 7.63 -6.88 -10.85
N TRP A 131 8.23 -5.88 -11.50
CA TRP A 131 8.07 -5.60 -12.92
C TRP A 131 9.36 -5.86 -13.71
N GLY A 132 9.92 -7.07 -13.59
CA GLY A 132 11.26 -7.38 -14.11
C GLY A 132 11.32 -8.28 -15.34
N ALA A 133 10.28 -9.05 -15.67
CA ALA A 133 10.36 -10.11 -16.68
C ALA A 133 9.13 -10.23 -17.59
N GLY A 134 8.36 -9.14 -17.74
CA GLY A 134 7.08 -9.15 -18.46
C GLY A 134 5.92 -9.77 -17.66
N PRO A 135 4.66 -9.49 -18.04
CA PRO A 135 3.50 -9.72 -17.18
C PRO A 135 3.29 -11.19 -16.78
N VAL A 136 3.63 -12.14 -17.68
CA VAL A 136 3.44 -13.57 -17.42
C VAL A 136 4.40 -14.08 -16.35
N ALA A 137 5.67 -13.67 -16.39
CA ALA A 137 6.67 -14.06 -15.40
C ALA A 137 6.57 -13.25 -14.11
N ASN A 138 6.22 -11.95 -14.19
CA ASN A 138 6.03 -11.08 -13.03
C ASN A 138 5.03 -11.65 -12.03
N ALA A 139 3.95 -12.27 -12.52
CA ALA A 139 2.94 -12.92 -11.68
C ALA A 139 3.44 -14.21 -10.98
N ARG A 140 4.66 -14.68 -11.27
CA ARG A 140 5.16 -16.01 -10.89
C ARG A 140 6.52 -15.99 -10.19
N TYR A 141 7.45 -15.13 -10.58
CA TYR A 141 8.86 -15.31 -10.25
C TYR A 141 9.51 -14.09 -9.62
N ILE A 142 10.51 -14.35 -8.77
CA ILE A 142 11.40 -13.34 -8.24
C ILE A 142 12.44 -12.97 -9.32
N SER A 143 12.54 -11.70 -9.71
CA SER A 143 13.65 -11.20 -10.56
C SER A 143 14.88 -10.76 -9.75
N ILE A 144 16.06 -11.23 -10.16
CA ILE A 144 17.37 -10.84 -9.61
C ILE A 144 18.27 -10.35 -10.75
N GLU A 145 18.86 -9.17 -10.59
CA GLU A 145 19.81 -8.58 -11.53
C GLU A 145 21.26 -8.85 -11.12
N LEU A 146 22.04 -9.44 -12.02
CA LEU A 146 23.49 -9.58 -11.86
C LEU A 146 24.21 -8.40 -12.53
N CYS A 147 24.92 -7.59 -11.74
CA CYS A 147 25.74 -6.50 -12.27
C CYS A 147 26.91 -7.05 -13.12
N ARG A 148 27.18 -6.42 -14.27
CA ARG A 148 28.30 -6.84 -15.13
C ARG A 148 29.66 -6.49 -14.54
N GLU A 149 30.52 -7.50 -14.47
CA GLU A 149 31.90 -7.40 -13.98
C GLU A 149 32.95 -7.29 -15.10
N LYS A 150 34.14 -6.78 -14.73
CA LYS A 150 35.23 -6.45 -15.69
C LYS A 150 36.38 -7.45 -15.70
N THR A 151 36.46 -8.32 -14.69
CA THR A 151 37.53 -9.32 -14.54
C THR A 151 36.92 -10.70 -14.29
N PHE A 152 37.67 -11.75 -14.61
CA PHE A 152 37.23 -13.13 -14.39
C PHE A 152 36.98 -13.43 -12.91
N ASP A 153 37.88 -13.00 -12.00
CA ASP A 153 37.70 -13.18 -10.56
C ASP A 153 36.42 -12.47 -10.05
N ASN A 154 36.19 -11.23 -10.49
CA ASN A 154 34.98 -10.51 -10.12
C ASN A 154 33.71 -11.21 -10.64
N PHE A 155 33.72 -11.67 -11.90
CA PHE A 155 32.62 -12.43 -12.48
C PHE A 155 32.36 -13.73 -11.72
N ALA A 156 33.41 -14.48 -11.38
CA ALA A 156 33.29 -15.69 -10.59
C ALA A 156 32.70 -15.41 -9.20
N ARG A 157 33.10 -14.31 -8.54
CA ARG A 157 32.52 -13.87 -7.27
C ARG A 157 31.05 -13.45 -7.42
N SER A 158 30.70 -12.71 -8.45
CA SER A 158 29.32 -12.24 -8.65
C SER A 158 28.38 -13.40 -8.91
N VAL A 159 28.77 -14.34 -9.78
CA VAL A 159 28.04 -15.60 -10.02
C VAL A 159 27.97 -16.47 -8.76
N ASN A 160 29.03 -16.54 -7.96
CA ASN A 160 29.01 -17.23 -6.66
C ASN A 160 27.96 -16.65 -5.72
N ASN A 161 27.85 -15.32 -5.66
CA ASN A 161 26.92 -14.61 -4.80
C ASN A 161 25.48 -14.78 -5.29
N ASP A 162 25.26 -14.69 -6.60
CA ASP A 162 23.95 -14.83 -7.22
C ASP A 162 23.43 -16.27 -7.07
N ALA A 163 24.26 -17.27 -7.38
CA ALA A 163 23.88 -18.67 -7.19
C ALA A 163 23.61 -19.00 -5.71
N TYR A 164 24.31 -18.34 -4.77
CA TYR A 164 24.01 -18.46 -3.34
C TYR A 164 22.65 -17.84 -3.02
N TYR A 165 22.36 -16.67 -3.57
CA TYR A 165 21.11 -15.98 -3.30
C TYR A 165 19.90 -16.72 -3.87
N VAL A 166 20.00 -17.21 -5.11
CA VAL A 166 19.00 -18.09 -5.73
C VAL A 166 18.77 -19.32 -4.87
N ALA A 167 19.83 -20.01 -4.43
CA ALA A 167 19.71 -21.19 -3.58
C ALA A 167 19.06 -20.88 -2.23
N TYR A 168 19.42 -19.76 -1.60
CA TYR A 168 18.80 -19.27 -0.37
C TYR A 168 17.30 -18.99 -0.57
N LEU A 169 16.91 -18.30 -1.65
CA LEU A 169 15.50 -18.01 -1.94
C LEU A 169 14.70 -19.28 -2.22
N LEU A 170 15.27 -20.24 -2.97
CA LEU A 170 14.62 -21.53 -3.19
C LEU A 170 14.36 -22.26 -1.87
N LYS A 171 15.30 -22.24 -0.92
CA LYS A 171 15.08 -22.82 0.41
C LYS A 171 14.05 -22.03 1.22
N LYS A 172 14.16 -20.70 1.23
CA LYS A 172 13.25 -19.76 1.91
C LYS A 172 11.79 -20.04 1.54
N TYR A 173 11.51 -20.27 0.25
CA TYR A 173 10.17 -20.56 -0.27
C TYR A 173 9.86 -22.05 -0.43
N ASN A 174 10.77 -22.92 0.03
CA ASN A 174 10.66 -24.38 -0.05
C ASN A 174 10.34 -24.86 -1.49
N LEU A 175 11.05 -24.29 -2.45
CA LEU A 175 11.02 -24.63 -3.86
C LEU A 175 12.14 -25.64 -4.16
N PRO A 176 11.89 -26.66 -5.00
CA PRO A 176 12.95 -27.54 -5.49
C PRO A 176 13.88 -26.77 -6.43
N VAL A 177 15.08 -27.28 -6.67
CA VAL A 177 15.98 -26.76 -7.69
C VAL A 177 15.67 -27.45 -9.02
N THR A 178 15.00 -26.77 -9.95
CA THR A 178 14.66 -27.34 -11.26
C THR A 178 14.96 -26.35 -12.39
N ASN A 179 15.69 -26.83 -13.39
CA ASN A 179 16.17 -26.02 -14.51
C ASN A 179 15.04 -25.82 -15.54
N ALA A 180 14.65 -24.57 -15.79
CA ALA A 180 13.65 -24.23 -16.79
C ALA A 180 14.24 -23.86 -18.17
N THR A 181 15.57 -23.70 -18.28
CA THR A 181 16.26 -23.16 -19.47
C THR A 181 15.94 -23.92 -20.76
N HIS A 182 15.68 -25.23 -20.67
CA HIS A 182 15.42 -26.07 -21.85
C HIS A 182 13.99 -26.62 -21.93
N THR A 183 13.20 -26.46 -20.88
CA THR A 183 11.92 -27.17 -20.71
C THR A 183 10.71 -26.25 -20.63
N GLY A 184 10.92 -24.96 -20.31
CA GLY A 184 9.83 -24.05 -19.97
C GLY A 184 9.09 -24.45 -18.68
N SER A 185 9.71 -25.28 -17.84
CA SER A 185 9.14 -25.73 -16.58
C SER A 185 10.24 -25.93 -15.55
N GLY A 186 10.19 -25.15 -14.47
CA GLY A 186 11.15 -25.21 -13.39
C GLY A 186 11.05 -24.02 -12.45
N THR A 187 12.03 -23.91 -11.55
CA THR A 187 12.11 -22.87 -10.51
C THR A 187 13.29 -21.92 -10.72
N VAL A 188 14.22 -22.24 -11.62
CA VAL A 188 15.33 -21.36 -12.01
C VAL A 188 15.25 -21.08 -13.51
N TRP A 189 15.07 -19.80 -13.83
CA TRP A 189 14.82 -19.30 -15.18
C TRP A 189 15.88 -18.27 -15.57
N SER A 190 16.26 -18.22 -16.84
CA SER A 190 16.81 -17.00 -17.43
C SER A 190 15.69 -16.14 -18.01
N HIS A 191 15.92 -14.84 -18.15
CA HIS A 191 14.98 -13.98 -18.89
C HIS A 191 14.80 -14.47 -20.34
N HIS A 192 15.86 -14.98 -20.97
CA HIS A 192 15.77 -15.63 -22.28
C HIS A 192 14.80 -16.82 -22.31
N ALA A 193 14.81 -17.68 -21.29
CA ALA A 193 13.88 -18.80 -21.20
C ALA A 193 12.43 -18.30 -21.01
N VAL A 194 12.24 -17.22 -20.25
CA VAL A 194 10.94 -16.54 -20.15
C VAL A 194 10.47 -16.07 -21.53
N SER A 195 11.31 -15.37 -22.29
CA SER A 195 10.98 -14.90 -23.64
C SER A 195 10.54 -16.06 -24.56
N ASN A 196 11.28 -17.18 -24.52
CA ASN A 196 11.04 -18.32 -25.40
C ASN A 196 9.81 -19.15 -25.03
N PHE A 197 9.55 -19.37 -23.73
CA PHE A 197 8.52 -20.30 -23.27
C PHE A 197 7.25 -19.63 -22.75
N LEU A 198 7.35 -18.42 -22.21
CA LEU A 198 6.22 -17.70 -21.60
C LEU A 198 5.79 -16.47 -22.40
N GLY A 199 6.72 -15.82 -23.09
CA GLY A 199 6.48 -14.59 -23.82
C GLY A 199 6.20 -13.38 -22.90
N GLY A 200 5.72 -12.28 -23.48
CA GLY A 200 5.49 -11.02 -22.76
C GLY A 200 6.74 -10.17 -22.53
N THR A 201 7.88 -10.63 -23.05
CA THR A 201 9.20 -9.97 -23.08
C THR A 201 9.99 -10.58 -24.25
N ASN A 202 11.02 -9.88 -24.73
CA ASN A 202 11.91 -10.33 -25.80
C ASN A 202 13.40 -10.27 -25.40
N HIS A 203 13.66 -10.12 -24.11
CA HIS A 203 14.99 -10.04 -23.53
C HIS A 203 15.72 -11.40 -23.60
N THR A 204 17.05 -11.38 -23.64
CA THR A 204 17.89 -12.58 -23.89
C THR A 204 18.97 -12.81 -22.83
N ASP A 205 19.00 -11.97 -21.79
CA ASP A 205 19.85 -12.10 -20.63
C ASP A 205 19.55 -13.36 -19.79
N PRO A 206 20.54 -13.85 -19.03
CA PRO A 206 21.94 -13.44 -19.01
C PRO A 206 22.79 -14.21 -20.05
N THR A 207 22.15 -14.88 -21.02
CA THR A 207 22.77 -15.86 -21.93
C THR A 207 24.04 -15.32 -22.61
N GLY A 208 23.95 -14.12 -23.20
CA GLY A 208 25.08 -13.49 -23.89
C GLY A 208 26.21 -13.08 -22.94
N TYR A 209 25.85 -12.54 -21.77
CA TYR A 209 26.82 -12.14 -20.75
C TYR A 209 27.60 -13.34 -20.21
N PHE A 210 26.91 -14.42 -19.83
CA PHE A 210 27.55 -15.66 -19.37
C PHE A 210 28.47 -16.26 -20.44
N SER A 211 27.99 -16.32 -21.70
CA SER A 211 28.78 -16.84 -22.82
C SER A 211 30.09 -16.04 -23.02
N SER A 212 30.07 -14.72 -22.79
CA SER A 212 31.29 -13.89 -22.88
C SER A 212 32.39 -14.25 -21.87
N TRP A 213 32.04 -14.98 -20.80
CA TRP A 213 32.94 -15.51 -19.78
C TRP A 213 33.19 -17.02 -19.90
N GLY A 214 32.75 -17.65 -20.99
CA GLY A 214 32.82 -19.11 -21.14
C GLY A 214 31.93 -19.85 -20.14
N TYR A 215 30.85 -19.20 -19.71
CA TYR A 215 29.88 -19.70 -18.74
C TYR A 215 28.50 -19.88 -19.38
N SER A 216 27.58 -20.55 -18.68
CA SER A 216 26.23 -20.85 -19.19
C SER A 216 25.22 -20.93 -18.06
N MET A 217 23.93 -20.83 -18.41
CA MET A 217 22.85 -21.04 -17.45
C MET A 217 22.84 -22.47 -16.87
N ASP A 218 23.31 -23.47 -17.62
CA ASP A 218 23.43 -24.83 -17.12
C ASP A 218 24.53 -24.96 -16.06
N GLN A 219 25.68 -24.31 -16.26
CA GLN A 219 26.73 -24.24 -15.24
C GLN A 219 26.27 -23.42 -14.02
N PHE A 220 25.53 -22.32 -14.23
CA PHE A 220 24.92 -21.56 -13.15
C PHE A 220 23.96 -22.42 -12.32
N PHE A 221 23.07 -23.17 -12.99
CA PHE A 221 22.15 -24.10 -12.35
C PHE A 221 22.89 -25.16 -11.52
N GLN A 222 23.98 -25.73 -12.02
CA GLN A 222 24.80 -26.67 -11.25
C GLN A 222 25.35 -26.03 -9.96
N LEU A 223 25.78 -24.76 -10.04
CA LEU A 223 26.26 -24.03 -8.87
C LEU A 223 25.13 -23.74 -7.86
N VAL A 224 23.94 -23.35 -8.34
CA VAL A 224 22.74 -23.20 -7.50
C VAL A 224 22.41 -24.52 -6.81
N GLN A 225 22.39 -25.63 -7.54
CA GLN A 225 22.10 -26.96 -6.99
C GLN A 225 23.13 -27.37 -5.93
N TYR A 226 24.42 -27.15 -6.21
CA TYR A 226 25.48 -27.38 -5.24
C TYR A 226 25.28 -26.55 -3.98
N LYS A 227 25.03 -25.24 -4.12
CA LYS A 227 24.82 -24.35 -2.97
C LYS A 227 23.55 -24.71 -2.21
N TYR A 228 22.45 -25.06 -2.88
CA TYR A 228 21.22 -25.50 -2.24
C TYR A 228 21.42 -26.76 -1.38
N ASN A 229 22.25 -27.69 -1.84
CA ASN A 229 22.55 -28.92 -1.09
C ASN A 229 23.49 -28.67 0.10
N ASN A 230 24.33 -27.64 0.02
CA ASN A 230 25.34 -27.30 1.04
C ASN A 230 24.92 -26.16 1.98
N LEU A 231 23.87 -25.41 1.64
CA LEU A 231 23.13 -24.57 2.57
C LEU A 231 22.59 -25.51 3.65
N GLY A 232 23.08 -25.35 4.89
CA GLY A 232 22.64 -26.12 6.05
C GLY A 232 21.14 -25.90 6.37
N VAL A 233 20.74 -26.18 7.61
CA VAL A 233 19.42 -25.70 8.08
C VAL A 233 19.40 -24.19 7.90
N GLU A 234 18.36 -23.67 7.24
CA GLU A 234 18.19 -22.23 7.01
C GLU A 234 18.59 -21.43 8.25
N PRO A 235 19.48 -20.43 8.14
CA PRO A 235 19.85 -19.62 9.28
C PRO A 235 18.59 -19.03 9.89
N ALA A 236 18.47 -19.12 11.22
CA ALA A 236 17.30 -18.63 11.93
C ALA A 236 17.02 -17.18 11.53
N GLU A 237 15.79 -16.92 11.07
CA GLU A 237 15.44 -15.58 10.64
C GLU A 237 15.18 -14.73 11.89
N LYS A 238 16.11 -13.83 12.20
CA LYS A 238 15.99 -12.94 13.36
C LYS A 238 14.73 -12.09 13.24
N VAL A 239 13.95 -12.02 14.31
CA VAL A 239 12.77 -11.15 14.39
C VAL A 239 13.23 -9.70 14.36
N ALA A 240 12.61 -8.90 13.48
CA ALA A 240 12.76 -7.46 13.42
C ALA A 240 11.63 -6.78 14.20
N SER A 241 10.39 -7.25 14.03
CA SER A 241 9.23 -6.77 14.77
C SER A 241 8.21 -7.88 15.02
N LYS A 242 7.40 -7.68 16.05
CA LYS A 242 6.32 -8.56 16.48
C LYS A 242 5.11 -7.72 16.83
N ALA A 243 3.92 -8.20 16.47
CA ALA A 243 2.66 -7.55 16.78
C ALA A 243 1.58 -8.58 17.12
N ASN A 244 0.61 -8.19 17.94
CA ASN A 244 -0.59 -8.98 18.17
C ASN A 244 -1.63 -8.63 17.10
N ILE A 245 -2.37 -9.63 16.64
CA ILE A 245 -3.47 -9.46 15.68
C ILE A 245 -4.78 -9.87 16.35
N SER A 246 -5.93 -9.43 15.83
CA SER A 246 -7.23 -9.70 16.47
C SER A 246 -7.49 -11.21 16.59
N GLU A 247 -7.78 -11.67 17.82
CA GLU A 247 -8.01 -13.09 18.18
C GLU A 247 -9.23 -13.74 17.49
N SER A 248 -9.89 -13.04 16.57
CA SER A 248 -11.00 -13.54 15.75
C SER A 248 -10.57 -13.96 14.34
N GLU A 249 -9.30 -13.74 13.96
CA GLU A 249 -8.80 -14.14 12.63
C GLU A 249 -8.63 -15.65 12.58
N VAL A 250 -9.62 -16.32 11.99
CA VAL A 250 -9.57 -17.76 11.72
C VAL A 250 -8.85 -17.98 10.40
N VAL A 251 -7.80 -18.80 10.41
CA VAL A 251 -7.00 -19.14 9.22
C VAL A 251 -6.93 -20.65 9.03
N SER A 252 -6.71 -21.06 7.77
CA SER A 252 -6.47 -22.45 7.40
C SER A 252 -5.22 -22.58 6.54
N GLY A 253 -4.56 -23.74 6.59
CA GLY A 253 -3.40 -24.02 5.76
C GLY A 253 -3.78 -24.17 4.28
N LYS A 254 -3.12 -23.43 3.38
CA LYS A 254 -3.43 -23.39 1.94
C LYS A 254 -2.56 -24.33 1.08
N ALA A 255 -1.43 -24.83 1.58
CA ALA A 255 -0.40 -25.44 0.72
C ALA A 255 0.23 -26.71 1.30
N SER A 256 0.26 -27.78 0.49
CA SER A 256 1.02 -29.00 0.74
C SER A 256 2.53 -28.75 0.59
N ASN A 257 3.31 -29.44 1.42
CA ASN A 257 4.77 -29.46 1.53
C ASN A 257 5.44 -28.19 2.01
N GLN A 258 4.70 -27.20 2.49
CA GLN A 258 5.30 -26.03 3.12
C GLN A 258 5.66 -26.31 4.58
N PRO A 259 6.66 -25.63 5.16
CA PRO A 259 7.02 -25.84 6.55
C PRO A 259 6.26 -24.97 7.53
N PHE A 260 6.19 -25.43 8.77
CA PHE A 260 5.91 -24.57 9.91
C PHE A 260 7.19 -24.33 10.72
N TYR A 261 7.12 -23.37 11.61
CA TYR A 261 8.26 -22.82 12.32
C TYR A 261 7.99 -22.65 13.82
N TYR A 262 9.07 -22.56 14.58
CA TYR A 262 9.09 -22.17 15.98
C TYR A 262 9.83 -20.84 16.12
N LEU A 263 9.41 -20.01 17.06
CA LEU A 263 10.17 -18.84 17.47
C LEU A 263 11.09 -19.24 18.64
N THR A 264 12.39 -19.06 18.45
CA THR A 264 13.45 -19.36 19.44
C THR A 264 14.28 -18.10 19.68
N ASP A 265 15.23 -18.15 20.62
CA ASP A 265 16.19 -17.06 20.86
C ASP A 265 17.05 -16.75 19.61
N ALA A 266 17.26 -17.73 18.74
CA ALA A 266 17.98 -17.54 17.49
C ALA A 266 17.12 -16.82 16.41
N GLY A 267 15.80 -16.79 16.57
CA GLY A 267 14.83 -16.31 15.58
C GLY A 267 13.82 -17.40 15.18
N ILE A 268 13.23 -17.22 14.01
CA ILE A 268 12.30 -18.18 13.42
C ILE A 268 13.09 -19.37 12.85
N VAL A 269 12.80 -20.57 13.36
CA VAL A 269 13.47 -21.83 13.03
C VAL A 269 12.47 -22.82 12.46
N LYS A 270 12.85 -23.50 11.37
CA LYS A 270 12.03 -24.53 10.72
C LYS A 270 11.77 -25.69 11.69
N GLY A 271 10.50 -26.01 11.94
CA GLY A 271 10.08 -27.11 12.80
C GLY A 271 9.82 -28.40 12.03
N GLY A 272 8.97 -28.33 11.02
CA GLY A 272 8.55 -29.50 10.25
C GLY A 272 7.58 -29.14 9.13
N SER A 273 6.73 -30.08 8.70
CA SER A 273 5.75 -29.85 7.63
C SER A 273 4.45 -29.25 8.16
N ALA A 274 3.99 -28.17 7.53
CA ALA A 274 2.71 -27.52 7.76
C ALA A 274 1.52 -28.32 7.20
N ASN A 275 1.75 -29.49 6.58
CA ASN A 275 0.68 -30.35 6.04
C ASN A 275 -0.38 -30.71 7.08
N GLN A 276 0.03 -30.82 8.35
CA GLN A 276 -0.87 -31.08 9.47
C GLN A 276 -1.92 -29.98 9.71
N PHE A 277 -1.70 -28.77 9.19
CA PHE A 277 -2.62 -27.63 9.34
C PHE A 277 -3.58 -27.47 8.15
N ILE A 278 -3.41 -28.26 7.09
CA ILE A 278 -4.24 -28.17 5.87
C ILE A 278 -5.67 -28.65 6.18
N GLY A 279 -6.66 -27.88 5.74
CA GLY A 279 -8.09 -28.20 5.93
C GLY A 279 -8.62 -27.97 7.34
N ASN A 280 -7.76 -27.66 8.30
CA ASN A 280 -8.12 -27.31 9.67
C ASN A 280 -8.13 -25.78 9.85
N THR A 281 -8.96 -25.30 10.78
CA THR A 281 -9.04 -23.89 11.14
C THR A 281 -8.40 -23.62 12.50
N TYR A 282 -7.67 -22.50 12.59
CA TYR A 282 -6.95 -22.08 13.79
C TYR A 282 -7.12 -20.59 14.03
N GLN A 283 -6.94 -20.16 15.28
CA GLN A 283 -6.92 -18.75 15.62
C GLN A 283 -5.52 -18.16 15.40
N ALA A 284 -5.46 -17.09 14.62
CA ALA A 284 -4.25 -16.31 14.41
C ALA A 284 -4.18 -15.18 15.44
N THR A 285 -3.13 -15.15 16.26
CA THR A 285 -3.05 -14.24 17.43
C THR A 285 -1.86 -13.30 17.40
N SER A 286 -0.83 -13.62 16.63
CA SER A 286 0.35 -12.77 16.48
C SER A 286 0.94 -12.86 15.09
N ILE A 287 1.66 -11.81 14.70
CA ILE A 287 2.44 -11.74 13.48
C ILE A 287 3.86 -11.29 13.82
N VAL A 288 4.86 -11.83 13.13
CA VAL A 288 6.26 -11.39 13.20
C VAL A 288 6.78 -11.09 11.81
N LYS A 289 7.61 -10.05 11.74
CA LYS A 289 8.40 -9.71 10.57
C LYS A 289 9.86 -9.92 10.91
N THR A 290 10.57 -10.69 10.10
CA THR A 290 11.99 -10.95 10.28
C THR A 290 12.84 -9.87 9.62
N LYS A 291 14.14 -9.80 9.96
CA LYS A 291 15.10 -8.88 9.32
C LYS A 291 15.24 -9.13 7.82
N ASN A 292 14.89 -10.33 7.35
CA ASN A 292 14.89 -10.72 5.95
C ASN A 292 13.49 -10.59 5.31
N ASN A 293 12.60 -9.85 5.97
CA ASN A 293 11.22 -9.57 5.58
C ASN A 293 10.31 -10.79 5.45
N GLY A 294 10.67 -11.92 6.08
CA GLY A 294 9.74 -13.04 6.22
C GLY A 294 8.63 -12.65 7.19
N ILE A 295 7.38 -12.85 6.76
CA ILE A 295 6.20 -12.61 7.59
C ILE A 295 5.62 -13.94 8.05
N TYR A 296 5.45 -14.09 9.36
CA TYR A 296 4.95 -15.31 9.97
C TYR A 296 3.81 -15.00 10.92
N THR A 297 2.76 -15.82 10.88
CA THR A 297 1.60 -15.75 11.74
C THR A 297 1.61 -16.90 12.74
N LEU A 298 1.34 -16.62 14.01
CA LEU A 298 1.21 -17.61 15.07
C LEU A 298 -0.19 -18.23 15.02
N LEU A 299 -0.24 -19.54 14.82
CA LEU A 299 -1.43 -20.35 14.96
C LEU A 299 -1.60 -20.78 16.42
N THR A 300 -2.84 -20.69 16.92
CA THR A 300 -3.21 -21.14 18.26
C THR A 300 -4.45 -22.03 18.23
N ASN A 301 -4.59 -22.86 19.24
CA ASN A 301 -5.80 -23.64 19.50
C ASN A 301 -6.24 -23.44 20.95
N GLY A 302 -7.42 -22.84 21.17
CA GLY A 302 -7.89 -22.47 22.51
C GLY A 302 -6.93 -21.52 23.25
N GLY A 303 -6.22 -20.64 22.52
CA GLY A 303 -5.21 -19.73 23.06
C GLY A 303 -3.81 -20.34 23.25
N ALA A 304 -3.66 -21.66 23.16
CA ALA A 304 -2.36 -22.30 23.25
C ALA A 304 -1.56 -22.14 21.94
N PRO A 305 -0.28 -21.70 21.97
CA PRO A 305 0.54 -21.56 20.77
C PRO A 305 0.86 -22.93 20.16
N LEU A 306 0.63 -23.08 18.86
CA LEU A 306 0.92 -24.31 18.12
C LEU A 306 2.20 -24.17 17.28
N ALA A 307 2.17 -23.24 16.32
CA ALA A 307 3.25 -23.07 15.34
C ALA A 307 3.18 -21.71 14.68
N TRP A 308 4.33 -21.22 14.22
CA TRP A 308 4.41 -20.11 13.29
C TRP A 308 4.33 -20.65 11.87
N VAL A 309 3.50 -20.03 11.03
CA VAL A 309 3.37 -20.37 9.61
C VAL A 309 3.62 -19.11 8.80
N ARG A 310 4.30 -19.21 7.65
CA ARG A 310 4.46 -18.04 6.78
C ARG A 310 3.08 -17.54 6.39
N THR A 311 2.84 -16.25 6.55
CA THR A 311 1.50 -15.67 6.41
C THR A 311 0.90 -15.89 5.03
N GLY A 312 1.74 -15.86 3.98
CA GLY A 312 1.36 -16.20 2.61
C GLY A 312 0.88 -17.64 2.38
N GLN A 313 1.16 -18.58 3.30
CA GLN A 313 0.73 -19.98 3.23
C GLN A 313 -0.64 -20.21 3.88
N LEU A 314 -1.23 -19.17 4.45
CA LEU A 314 -2.53 -19.21 5.10
C LEU A 314 -3.60 -18.65 4.18
N SER A 315 -4.78 -19.26 4.21
CA SER A 315 -6.01 -18.67 3.71
C SER A 315 -6.88 -18.23 4.89
N LEU A 316 -7.67 -17.18 4.69
CA LEU A 316 -8.70 -16.81 5.64
C LEU A 316 -9.74 -17.94 5.74
N GLY A 317 -9.82 -18.56 6.91
CA GLY A 317 -10.72 -19.67 7.23
C GLY A 317 -12.00 -19.23 7.95
N GLY A 318 -12.05 -17.99 8.45
CA GLY A 318 -13.25 -17.35 8.98
C GLY A 318 -14.02 -16.56 7.92
N ASN A 319 -15.25 -16.16 8.28
CA ASN A 319 -16.05 -15.24 7.48
C ASN A 319 -16.37 -14.00 8.31
N ASP A 320 -15.75 -12.88 7.96
CA ASP A 320 -16.03 -11.55 8.52
C ASP A 320 -15.93 -10.51 7.39
N PRO A 321 -16.83 -10.58 6.39
CA PRO A 321 -16.74 -9.76 5.19
C PRO A 321 -16.96 -8.28 5.52
N ILE A 322 -16.58 -7.42 4.57
CA ILE A 322 -16.84 -5.98 4.67
C ILE A 322 -18.35 -5.74 4.55
N ALA A 323 -18.96 -5.22 5.63
CA ALA A 323 -20.37 -4.85 5.66
C ALA A 323 -20.61 -3.46 5.05
N SER A 324 -19.67 -2.52 5.24
CA SER A 324 -19.72 -1.21 4.61
C SER A 324 -18.33 -0.62 4.39
N GLN A 325 -18.20 0.23 3.35
CA GLN A 325 -16.98 0.96 3.05
C GLN A 325 -17.31 2.36 2.55
N ILE A 326 -16.62 3.37 3.09
CA ILE A 326 -16.78 4.78 2.71
C ILE A 326 -15.44 5.39 2.30
N SER A 327 -15.48 6.36 1.40
CA SER A 327 -14.31 7.14 0.99
C SER A 327 -14.04 8.29 1.96
N VAL A 328 -12.77 8.50 2.32
CA VAL A 328 -12.34 9.55 3.25
C VAL A 328 -11.04 10.21 2.77
N LYS A 329 -10.67 11.35 3.37
CA LYS A 329 -9.41 12.04 3.14
C LYS A 329 -8.84 12.51 4.48
N ASN A 330 -8.06 11.65 5.12
CA ASN A 330 -7.42 11.90 6.42
C ASN A 330 -6.00 11.33 6.44
N ILE A 331 -5.29 11.51 7.54
CA ILE A 331 -3.97 10.91 7.78
C ILE A 331 -4.09 9.92 8.94
N ALA A 332 -3.59 8.70 8.76
CA ALA A 332 -3.45 7.70 9.81
C ALA A 332 -2.00 7.67 10.31
N TYR A 333 -1.81 7.76 11.62
CA TYR A 333 -0.53 7.64 12.30
C TYR A 333 -0.47 6.28 12.97
N LEU A 334 0.40 5.42 12.46
CA LEU A 334 0.55 4.06 12.98
C LEU A 334 1.41 4.07 14.23
N THR A 335 0.99 3.26 15.20
CA THR A 335 1.82 2.92 16.36
C THR A 335 2.97 2.00 15.96
N ASP A 336 3.99 1.89 16.81
CA ASP A 336 5.08 0.93 16.60
C ASP A 336 4.53 -0.48 16.42
N ASN A 337 5.03 -1.18 15.40
CA ASN A 337 4.64 -2.54 15.08
C ASN A 337 3.14 -2.73 14.82
N SER A 338 2.48 -1.76 14.17
CA SER A 338 1.10 -1.90 13.70
C SER A 338 0.96 -3.02 12.65
N PRO A 339 0.10 -4.03 12.88
CA PRO A 339 -0.24 -5.01 11.86
C PRO A 339 -0.99 -4.38 10.69
N LEU A 340 -0.61 -4.76 9.48
CA LEU A 340 -1.26 -4.39 8.23
C LEU A 340 -1.94 -5.61 7.61
N TYR A 341 -3.03 -5.37 6.88
CA TYR A 341 -3.97 -6.38 6.42
C TYR A 341 -4.27 -6.25 4.93
N TYR A 342 -4.51 -7.38 4.28
CA TYR A 342 -5.22 -7.42 3.00
C TYR A 342 -6.72 -7.59 3.21
N SER A 343 -7.48 -7.02 2.29
CA SER A 343 -8.90 -7.32 2.13
C SER A 343 -9.07 -8.49 1.17
N LEU A 344 -9.82 -9.49 1.59
CA LEU A 344 -10.25 -10.64 0.83
C LEU A 344 -11.78 -10.65 0.83
N GLY A 345 -12.41 -11.33 -0.13
CA GLY A 345 -13.88 -11.34 -0.26
C GLY A 345 -14.64 -11.81 1.00
N ASN A 346 -13.98 -12.54 1.90
CA ASN A 346 -14.51 -13.04 3.16
C ASN A 346 -13.93 -12.36 4.43
N GLY A 347 -13.21 -11.24 4.29
CA GLY A 347 -12.73 -10.43 5.42
C GLY A 347 -11.28 -9.96 5.30
N PHE A 348 -10.63 -9.72 6.44
CA PHE A 348 -9.26 -9.21 6.50
C PHE A 348 -8.28 -10.25 7.04
N GLN A 349 -7.11 -10.36 6.40
CA GLN A 349 -6.01 -11.24 6.82
C GLN A 349 -4.76 -10.39 7.08
N ALA A 350 -4.15 -10.55 8.26
CA ALA A 350 -2.90 -9.86 8.57
C ALA A 350 -1.80 -10.30 7.60
N ASN A 351 -0.93 -9.38 7.17
CA ASN A 351 0.09 -9.68 6.16
C ASN A 351 1.39 -8.86 6.27
N ASP A 352 1.43 -7.80 7.07
CA ASP A 352 2.71 -7.11 7.33
C ASP A 352 2.68 -6.41 8.70
N ILE A 353 3.82 -5.83 9.07
CA ILE A 353 4.01 -4.98 10.23
C ILE A 353 4.69 -3.69 9.78
N SER A 354 4.10 -2.55 10.15
CA SER A 354 4.63 -1.21 9.91
C SER A 354 4.64 -0.37 11.18
N GLY A 355 5.31 0.78 11.15
CA GLY A 355 5.33 1.78 12.22
C GLY A 355 6.75 2.25 12.58
N PRO A 356 6.85 3.38 13.29
CA PRO A 356 5.85 4.44 13.40
C PRO A 356 5.93 5.35 12.16
N TYR A 357 4.88 5.34 11.33
CA TYR A 357 4.80 6.14 10.10
C TYR A 357 3.40 6.73 9.94
N SER A 358 3.30 7.84 9.21
CA SER A 358 2.03 8.43 8.79
C SER A 358 1.71 8.10 7.34
N TYR A 359 0.45 7.77 7.07
CA TYR A 359 -0.05 7.48 5.73
C TYR A 359 -1.32 8.28 5.46
N SER A 360 -1.51 8.72 4.22
CA SER A 360 -2.83 9.18 3.79
C SER A 360 -3.81 8.02 3.78
N ILE A 361 -5.10 8.26 4.07
CA ILE A 361 -6.14 7.23 3.97
C ILE A 361 -7.17 7.57 2.90
N LYS A 362 -7.60 6.55 2.16
CA LYS A 362 -8.57 6.67 1.06
C LYS A 362 -9.95 6.16 1.43
N SER A 363 -10.03 5.20 2.34
CA SER A 363 -11.30 4.56 2.72
C SER A 363 -11.30 4.06 4.16
N VAL A 364 -12.50 3.97 4.73
CA VAL A 364 -12.78 3.27 5.99
C VAL A 364 -13.73 2.12 5.69
N ALA A 365 -13.40 0.92 6.16
CA ALA A 365 -14.25 -0.27 6.03
C ALA A 365 -14.68 -0.77 7.42
N LYS A 366 -15.93 -1.21 7.53
CA LYS A 366 -16.49 -1.89 8.70
C LYS A 366 -16.88 -3.31 8.32
N THR A 367 -16.44 -4.30 9.09
CA THR A 367 -16.83 -5.70 8.88
C THR A 367 -18.17 -6.04 9.54
N GLU A 368 -18.76 -7.19 9.22
CA GLU A 368 -20.00 -7.68 9.84
C GLU A 368 -19.88 -7.84 11.37
N SER A 369 -18.71 -8.27 11.86
CA SER A 369 -18.43 -8.32 13.31
C SER A 369 -18.17 -6.95 13.95
N GLY A 370 -18.14 -5.89 13.15
CA GLY A 370 -17.98 -4.50 13.62
C GLY A 370 -16.54 -4.01 13.72
N ARG A 371 -15.56 -4.77 13.22
CA ARG A 371 -14.15 -4.32 13.15
C ARG A 371 -14.01 -3.20 12.12
N ILE A 372 -13.12 -2.24 12.38
CA ILE A 372 -12.94 -1.04 11.55
C ILE A 372 -11.51 -1.00 11.02
N PHE A 373 -11.37 -0.76 9.71
CA PHE A 373 -10.09 -0.70 9.02
C PHE A 373 -9.96 0.57 8.18
N TYR A 374 -8.74 1.10 8.09
CA TYR A 374 -8.37 2.24 7.27
C TYR A 374 -7.51 1.79 6.10
N LEU A 375 -7.91 2.14 4.88
CA LEU A 375 -7.14 1.87 3.67
C LEU A 375 -6.04 2.89 3.53
N LEU A 376 -4.81 2.44 3.75
CA LEU A 376 -3.60 3.24 3.63
C LEU A 376 -3.24 3.44 2.17
N VAL A 377 -2.82 4.66 1.86
CA VAL A 377 -2.28 5.07 0.57
C VAL A 377 -0.77 5.18 0.71
N ASP A 378 -0.06 4.60 -0.24
CA ASP A 378 1.38 4.72 -0.28
C ASP A 378 1.77 6.17 -0.62
N ASN A 379 2.63 6.75 0.21
CA ASN A 379 2.98 8.18 0.09
C ASN A 379 3.79 8.51 -1.18
N TRP A 380 4.33 7.50 -1.86
CA TRP A 380 5.14 7.66 -3.08
C TRP A 380 4.31 7.45 -4.34
N THR A 381 3.48 6.40 -4.36
CA THR A 381 2.71 6.05 -5.54
C THR A 381 1.32 6.69 -5.57
N ALA A 382 0.85 7.18 -4.44
CA ALA A 382 -0.55 7.58 -4.23
C ALA A 382 -1.57 6.45 -4.46
N GLU A 383 -1.10 5.19 -4.54
CA GLU A 383 -1.96 4.03 -4.71
C GLU A 383 -2.31 3.38 -3.36
N PRO A 384 -3.54 2.84 -3.20
CA PRO A 384 -3.90 2.07 -2.02
C PRO A 384 -3.10 0.77 -1.93
N PHE A 385 -2.53 0.45 -0.77
CA PHE A 385 -1.66 -0.73 -0.65
C PHE A 385 -2.12 -1.73 0.43
N MET A 386 -2.42 -1.27 1.65
CA MET A 386 -2.84 -2.16 2.74
C MET A 386 -3.81 -1.48 3.70
N TRP A 387 -4.49 -2.29 4.49
CA TRP A 387 -5.41 -1.84 5.54
C TRP A 387 -4.75 -1.88 6.91
N VAL A 388 -5.12 -0.97 7.79
CA VAL A 388 -4.77 -1.04 9.22
C VAL A 388 -6.03 -1.02 10.06
N GLU A 389 -6.11 -1.88 11.08
CA GLU A 389 -7.24 -1.87 12.01
C GLU A 389 -7.16 -0.60 12.88
N ASN A 390 -8.30 0.06 13.11
CA ASN A 390 -8.35 1.36 13.77
C ASN A 390 -7.66 1.43 15.14
N LYS A 391 -7.66 0.34 15.91
CA LYS A 391 -7.00 0.27 17.20
C LYS A 391 -5.47 0.43 17.13
N ASN A 392 -4.87 0.23 15.95
CA ASN A 392 -3.42 0.32 15.72
C ASN A 392 -3.01 1.65 15.06
N ALA A 393 -3.97 2.53 14.75
CA ALA A 393 -3.70 3.79 14.08
C ALA A 393 -4.56 4.93 14.66
N SER A 394 -3.94 6.04 15.05
CA SER A 394 -4.69 7.26 15.36
C SER A 394 -4.98 8.02 14.06
N LEU A 395 -6.21 8.51 13.92
CA LEU A 395 -6.54 9.42 12.84
C LEU A 395 -6.14 10.84 13.25
N LYS A 396 -5.60 11.59 12.29
CA LYS A 396 -5.52 13.04 12.40
C LYS A 396 -6.17 13.71 11.20
N ASP A 397 -6.66 14.93 11.42
CA ASP A 397 -7.05 15.80 10.33
C ASP A 397 -5.83 16.15 9.44
N SER A 398 -6.08 16.80 8.31
CA SER A 398 -5.02 17.23 7.39
C SER A 398 -4.04 18.26 7.98
N LEU A 399 -4.24 18.69 9.23
CA LEU A 399 -3.41 19.65 9.97
C LEU A 399 -2.64 19.00 11.14
N GLY A 400 -2.83 17.69 11.40
CA GLY A 400 -2.06 16.94 12.39
C GLY A 400 -2.66 16.90 13.81
N SER A 401 -3.97 17.12 13.98
CA SER A 401 -4.68 17.04 15.27
C SER A 401 -5.27 15.64 15.54
N GLU A 402 -5.07 15.05 16.73
CA GLU A 402 -5.57 13.70 17.10
C GLU A 402 -7.11 13.57 17.14
N ILE A 403 -7.61 12.44 16.67
CA ILE A 403 -9.02 12.02 16.66
C ILE A 403 -9.15 10.72 17.52
N VAL A 404 -9.88 10.72 18.66
CA VAL A 404 -9.95 9.61 19.69
C VAL A 404 -11.38 9.18 20.14
N SER A 405 -11.76 7.87 20.09
CA SER A 405 -13.15 7.34 20.12
C SER A 405 -13.70 7.20 21.51
N THR A 406 -14.92 7.67 21.73
CA THR A 406 -15.94 6.88 22.43
C THR A 406 -17.33 7.34 21.99
N ILE A 407 -18.27 6.43 21.72
CA ILE A 407 -19.68 6.74 21.45
C ILE A 407 -20.45 6.55 22.77
N LYS A 408 -21.07 7.60 23.31
CA LYS A 408 -22.08 7.47 24.37
C LYS A 408 -23.33 8.32 24.08
N GLY A 409 -24.46 7.63 24.04
CA GLY A 409 -25.84 8.06 24.35
C GLY A 409 -26.28 9.49 24.01
N SER A 410 -27.21 9.60 23.04
CA SER A 410 -27.97 10.79 22.68
C SER A 410 -28.77 11.41 23.85
N PRO A 411 -28.68 12.74 24.09
CA PRO A 411 -29.76 13.49 24.75
C PRO A 411 -30.88 13.85 23.75
N ALA A 412 -32.11 13.90 24.24
CA ALA A 412 -33.33 14.23 23.49
C ALA A 412 -33.47 15.74 23.21
N LEU A 413 -34.11 16.09 22.09
CA LEU A 413 -34.45 17.47 21.68
C LEU A 413 -35.59 18.04 22.55
N PRO A 414 -35.57 19.34 22.93
CA PRO A 414 -36.66 19.96 23.69
C PRO A 414 -37.87 20.33 22.79
N ASP A 415 -39.04 19.80 23.15
CA ASP A 415 -40.28 19.85 22.36
C ASP A 415 -41.31 20.92 22.80
N LYS A 416 -40.94 21.98 23.56
CA LYS A 416 -41.97 22.90 24.15
C LYS A 416 -41.65 24.39 24.15
N LYS A 417 -42.69 25.17 23.78
CA LYS A 417 -42.85 26.62 23.94
C LYS A 417 -42.57 27.05 25.39
N GLY A 418 -41.62 27.97 25.60
CA GLY A 418 -41.30 28.55 26.92
C GLY A 418 -40.13 27.90 27.68
N SER A 419 -39.31 27.06 27.04
CA SER A 419 -38.10 26.48 27.67
C SER A 419 -36.90 27.44 27.68
N LYS A 420 -36.05 27.33 28.70
CA LYS A 420 -34.70 27.96 28.73
C LYS A 420 -33.92 27.60 27.47
N LEU A 421 -33.12 28.55 26.98
CA LEU A 421 -32.43 28.41 25.71
C LEU A 421 -31.44 27.24 25.65
N PRO A 422 -31.25 26.65 24.46
CA PRO A 422 -30.04 25.91 24.17
C PRO A 422 -28.82 26.85 24.25
N ALA A 423 -27.67 26.33 24.69
CA ALA A 423 -26.46 27.14 24.84
C ALA A 423 -26.06 27.78 23.51
N ALA A 424 -25.73 29.07 23.51
CA ALA A 424 -25.18 29.77 22.35
C ALA A 424 -23.65 29.63 22.31
N VAL A 425 -23.10 29.44 21.12
CA VAL A 425 -21.65 29.28 20.88
C VAL A 425 -21.22 30.11 19.68
N SER A 426 -19.97 30.57 19.68
CA SER A 426 -19.39 31.28 18.54
C SER A 426 -18.72 30.31 17.58
N VAL A 427 -18.87 30.54 16.28
CA VAL A 427 -18.15 29.81 15.24
C VAL A 427 -16.72 30.36 15.14
N LEU A 428 -15.74 29.56 15.55
CA LEU A 428 -14.31 29.89 15.44
C LEU A 428 -13.76 29.66 14.04
N GLN A 429 -14.26 28.60 13.39
CA GLN A 429 -13.80 28.16 12.07
C GLN A 429 -15.02 27.77 11.25
N ALA A 430 -15.04 28.18 9.97
CA ALA A 430 -16.06 27.76 9.04
C ALA A 430 -15.94 26.25 8.82
N ALA A 431 -17.07 25.55 8.91
CA ALA A 431 -17.14 24.12 8.66
C ALA A 431 -18.42 23.78 7.86
N PRO A 432 -18.32 22.86 6.89
CA PRO A 432 -19.51 22.35 6.21
C PRO A 432 -20.39 21.65 7.23
N THR A 433 -21.70 21.88 7.16
CA THR A 433 -22.65 21.13 7.99
C THR A 433 -22.90 19.76 7.39
N SER A 434 -23.34 18.80 8.19
CA SER A 434 -23.66 17.45 7.73
C SER A 434 -24.94 16.92 8.35
N TRP A 435 -25.75 16.21 7.57
CA TRP A 435 -26.88 15.46 8.09
C TRP A 435 -26.41 14.11 8.63
N LEU A 436 -26.92 13.73 9.79
CA LEU A 436 -26.73 12.38 10.33
C LEU A 436 -27.89 11.51 9.84
N LEU A 437 -27.59 10.60 8.91
CA LEU A 437 -28.49 9.56 8.43
C LEU A 437 -28.12 8.21 9.05
N GLU A 438 -28.92 7.16 8.81
CA GLU A 438 -28.67 5.81 9.34
C GLU A 438 -27.31 5.22 8.94
N ASP A 439 -26.77 5.65 7.80
CA ASP A 439 -25.50 5.21 7.22
C ASP A 439 -24.32 6.18 7.49
N GLY A 440 -24.56 7.29 8.21
CA GLY A 440 -23.48 8.17 8.69
C GLY A 440 -23.71 9.66 8.39
N LEU A 441 -22.61 10.42 8.39
CA LEU A 441 -22.62 11.86 8.12
C LEU A 441 -22.57 12.13 6.62
N HIS A 442 -23.55 12.89 6.14
CA HIS A 442 -23.63 13.35 4.76
C HIS A 442 -23.44 14.86 4.70
N PRO A 443 -22.41 15.36 4.00
CA PRO A 443 -22.19 16.80 3.91
C PRO A 443 -23.36 17.50 3.22
N THR A 444 -23.74 18.66 3.73
CA THR A 444 -24.69 19.56 3.08
C THR A 444 -23.93 20.56 2.20
N ASN A 445 -24.68 21.38 1.46
CA ASN A 445 -24.12 22.53 0.74
C ASN A 445 -23.93 23.76 1.63
N ASP A 446 -24.29 23.69 2.91
CA ASP A 446 -24.23 24.80 3.85
C ASP A 446 -22.95 24.77 4.69
N THR A 447 -22.41 25.95 5.01
CA THR A 447 -21.19 26.12 5.80
C THR A 447 -21.43 27.14 6.90
N THR A 448 -20.94 26.87 8.11
CA THR A 448 -20.95 27.86 9.20
C THR A 448 -20.07 29.05 8.85
N ARG A 449 -20.44 30.23 9.35
CA ARG A 449 -19.70 31.47 9.06
C ARG A 449 -18.83 31.85 10.25
N VAL A 450 -17.53 32.01 10.03
CA VAL A 450 -16.60 32.44 11.08
C VAL A 450 -17.09 33.73 11.72
N GLY A 451 -17.04 33.76 13.05
CA GLY A 451 -17.40 34.92 13.85
C GLY A 451 -18.89 35.02 14.16
N THR A 452 -19.79 34.19 13.60
CA THR A 452 -21.23 34.24 13.94
C THR A 452 -21.54 33.45 15.22
N GLN A 453 -22.69 33.74 15.84
CA GLN A 453 -23.25 32.89 16.90
C GLN A 453 -24.24 31.88 16.32
N VAL A 454 -24.24 30.67 16.89
CA VAL A 454 -25.20 29.59 16.62
C VAL A 454 -25.66 28.98 17.96
N TYR A 455 -26.84 28.39 17.95
CA TYR A 455 -27.42 27.67 19.09
C TYR A 455 -27.09 26.18 19.01
N VAL A 456 -26.82 25.57 20.16
CA VAL A 456 -26.50 24.15 20.30
C VAL A 456 -27.77 23.35 20.59
N LEU A 457 -28.26 22.58 19.62
CA LEU A 457 -29.44 21.75 19.80
C LEU A 457 -29.13 20.36 20.39
N GLY A 458 -27.88 19.92 20.27
CA GLY A 458 -27.43 18.65 20.82
C GLY A 458 -26.02 18.31 20.37
N ASN A 459 -25.40 17.38 21.09
CA ASN A 459 -24.09 16.83 20.74
C ASN A 459 -24.22 15.34 20.39
N ARG A 460 -23.36 14.89 19.49
CA ARG A 460 -23.23 13.49 19.05
C ARG A 460 -21.77 13.17 18.88
N ASP A 461 -21.33 12.08 19.48
CA ASP A 461 -19.98 11.58 19.24
C ASP A 461 -20.06 10.58 18.09
N ILE A 462 -19.46 10.92 16.96
CA ILE A 462 -19.47 10.12 15.73
C ILE A 462 -18.02 9.88 15.37
N ASN A 463 -17.62 8.61 15.36
CA ASN A 463 -16.24 8.24 15.07
C ASN A 463 -15.25 9.16 15.77
N GLN A 464 -15.33 9.30 17.10
CA GLN A 464 -14.27 9.94 17.88
C GLN A 464 -14.23 11.48 17.79
N ILE A 465 -15.16 12.06 17.03
CA ILE A 465 -15.30 13.49 16.87
C ILE A 465 -16.63 13.86 17.51
N ASN A 466 -16.59 14.80 18.44
CA ASN A 466 -17.79 15.40 18.96
C ASN A 466 -18.33 16.29 17.86
N TYR A 467 -19.54 16.00 17.41
CA TYR A 467 -20.29 16.82 16.50
C TYR A 467 -21.38 17.53 17.28
N THR A 468 -21.53 18.81 17.03
CA THR A 468 -22.59 19.64 17.59
C THR A 468 -23.61 19.91 16.49
N SER A 469 -24.87 19.55 16.74
CA SER A 469 -25.99 20.01 15.93
C SER A 469 -26.18 21.49 16.21
N VAL A 470 -25.95 22.31 15.18
CA VAL A 470 -26.03 23.77 15.28
C VAL A 470 -27.32 24.28 14.65
N SER A 471 -27.81 25.40 15.15
CA SER A 471 -29.00 26.08 14.66
C SER A 471 -28.76 27.59 14.62
N VAL A 472 -29.31 28.25 13.63
CA VAL A 472 -29.27 29.73 13.54
C VAL A 472 -30.42 30.39 14.28
N ASP A 473 -31.52 29.67 14.49
CA ASP A 473 -32.77 30.20 15.04
C ASP A 473 -33.13 29.63 16.42
N GLY A 474 -32.36 28.64 16.89
CA GLY A 474 -32.57 27.97 18.17
C GLY A 474 -33.60 26.84 18.13
N PHE A 475 -34.19 26.55 16.97
CA PHE A 475 -35.23 25.51 16.81
C PHE A 475 -34.86 24.48 15.75
N ASP A 476 -34.49 24.94 14.55
CA ASP A 476 -34.24 24.08 13.41
C ASP A 476 -32.73 23.85 13.26
N SER A 477 -32.33 22.58 13.26
CA SER A 477 -30.94 22.20 12.99
C SER A 477 -30.61 22.56 11.54
N ILE A 478 -29.43 23.12 11.32
CA ILE A 478 -28.85 23.29 9.97
C ILE A 478 -27.80 22.21 9.68
N GLY A 479 -27.69 21.20 10.54
CA GLY A 479 -26.75 20.08 10.45
C GLY A 479 -25.74 20.04 11.59
N TYR A 480 -24.94 18.98 11.58
CA TYR A 480 -23.84 18.73 12.51
C TYR A 480 -22.55 19.34 11.99
N VAL A 481 -21.79 19.97 12.89
CA VAL A 481 -20.42 20.43 12.64
C VAL A 481 -19.50 19.87 13.73
N PRO A 482 -18.19 19.70 13.48
CA PRO A 482 -17.27 19.31 14.53
C PRO A 482 -17.30 20.37 15.66
N THR A 483 -17.50 19.93 16.90
CA THR A 483 -17.58 20.79 18.08
C THR A 483 -16.32 21.66 18.25
N SER A 484 -15.16 21.17 17.78
CA SER A 484 -13.89 21.91 17.78
C SER A 484 -13.93 23.21 16.97
N THR A 485 -14.88 23.35 16.04
CA THR A 485 -15.06 24.58 15.25
C THR A 485 -15.87 25.65 15.99
N LEU A 486 -16.32 25.33 17.21
CA LEU A 486 -17.16 26.17 18.06
C LEU A 486 -16.42 26.57 19.35
N LYS A 487 -16.71 27.75 19.89
CA LYS A 487 -16.27 28.20 21.22
C LYS A 487 -17.48 28.49 22.09
N TYR A 488 -17.55 27.83 23.24
CA TYR A 488 -18.50 28.21 24.28
C TYR A 488 -18.17 29.61 24.78
N GLN A 489 -19.14 30.51 24.68
CA GLN A 489 -19.06 31.78 25.38
C GLN A 489 -19.51 31.52 26.82
N THR A 490 -18.61 31.73 27.79
CA THR A 490 -18.95 31.75 29.21
C THR A 490 -19.60 33.09 29.57
N GLU A 491 -20.70 33.44 28.92
CA GLU A 491 -21.56 34.56 29.34
C GLU A 491 -23.02 34.15 29.14
N ASN A 492 -23.76 34.15 30.26
CA ASN A 492 -25.16 33.80 30.32
C ASN A 492 -26.01 34.82 29.53
N LEU A 493 -26.28 34.53 28.25
CA LEU A 493 -27.37 35.18 27.53
C LEU A 493 -28.67 34.50 27.91
N THR A 494 -29.36 35.01 28.94
CA THR A 494 -30.75 34.65 29.22
C THR A 494 -31.68 35.37 28.25
N SER A 495 -31.65 35.02 26.96
CA SER A 495 -32.64 35.49 25.99
C SER A 495 -33.90 34.61 26.06
N ILE A 496 -35.05 35.18 25.68
CA ILE A 496 -36.26 34.40 25.37
C ILE A 496 -36.36 34.33 23.85
N ILE A 497 -36.49 33.11 23.32
CA ILE A 497 -36.63 32.90 21.87
C ILE A 497 -38.02 32.32 21.61
N SER A 498 -38.69 32.84 20.59
CA SER A 498 -39.97 32.31 20.11
C SER A 498 -39.94 32.10 18.60
N LYS A 499 -40.40 30.91 18.18
CA LYS A 499 -40.62 30.61 16.76
C LYS A 499 -41.89 31.31 16.33
N GLN A 500 -41.74 32.42 15.61
CA GLN A 500 -42.84 33.23 15.12
C GLN A 500 -42.50 33.71 13.72
N SER A 501 -43.33 33.34 12.75
CA SER A 501 -43.21 33.83 11.39
C SER A 501 -44.23 34.89 11.08
N GLY A 502 -43.84 35.91 10.31
CA GLY A 502 -44.72 36.97 9.85
C GLY A 502 -44.05 37.84 8.80
N ASN A 503 -44.71 38.91 8.40
CA ASN A 503 -44.14 39.92 7.51
C ASN A 503 -43.93 41.21 8.29
N GLY A 504 -42.90 41.97 7.94
CA GLY A 504 -42.72 43.31 8.47
C GLY A 504 -42.09 44.25 7.46
N ILE A 505 -42.32 45.53 7.66
CA ILE A 505 -41.83 46.59 6.78
C ILE A 505 -40.80 47.41 7.56
N VAL A 506 -39.61 47.61 6.97
CA VAL A 506 -38.58 48.45 7.58
C VAL A 506 -39.08 49.89 7.71
N ASN A 507 -39.16 50.39 8.94
CA ASN A 507 -39.78 51.69 9.25
C ASN A 507 -38.75 52.81 9.49
N ASN A 508 -37.48 52.47 9.69
CA ASN A 508 -36.41 53.43 9.99
C ASN A 508 -35.99 54.21 8.72
N ALA A 509 -35.97 55.54 8.79
CA ALA A 509 -35.60 56.42 7.68
C ALA A 509 -34.16 56.21 7.16
N ALA A 510 -33.24 55.75 8.02
CA ALA A 510 -31.89 55.39 7.62
C ALA A 510 -31.76 53.93 7.11
N GLY A 511 -32.87 53.19 7.05
CA GLY A 511 -32.89 51.74 6.83
C GLY A 511 -32.60 50.94 8.11
N ALA A 512 -32.74 49.61 8.03
CA ALA A 512 -32.44 48.70 9.13
C ALA A 512 -31.06 48.07 8.95
N GLN A 513 -30.13 48.42 9.85
CA GLN A 513 -28.83 47.76 9.91
C GLN A 513 -29.01 46.26 10.19
N VAL A 514 -28.32 45.43 9.40
CA VAL A 514 -28.33 43.96 9.54
C VAL A 514 -27.16 43.52 10.42
N TYR A 515 -27.43 42.56 11.28
CA TYR A 515 -26.50 41.95 12.22
C TYR A 515 -26.40 40.46 11.97
N SER A 516 -25.22 39.90 12.25
CA SER A 516 -24.97 38.47 12.10
C SER A 516 -25.59 37.62 13.22
N TRP A 517 -25.92 38.24 14.35
CA TRP A 517 -26.70 37.67 15.45
C TRP A 517 -27.32 38.79 16.32
N PRO A 518 -28.34 38.50 17.15
CA PRO A 518 -28.93 39.46 18.08
C PRO A 518 -27.90 40.07 19.05
N GLY A 519 -27.78 41.40 19.07
CA GLY A 519 -26.83 42.11 19.94
C GLY A 519 -25.36 42.09 19.48
N GLY A 520 -25.08 41.52 18.30
CA GLY A 520 -23.72 41.39 17.76
C GLY A 520 -23.16 42.64 17.07
N THR A 521 -22.03 42.45 16.39
CA THR A 521 -21.45 43.49 15.53
C THR A 521 -22.26 43.63 14.23
N PRO A 522 -22.53 44.85 13.74
CA PRO A 522 -23.16 45.07 12.45
C PRO A 522 -22.42 44.37 11.31
N ILE A 523 -23.15 43.77 10.37
CA ILE A 523 -22.56 43.32 9.11
C ILE A 523 -22.27 44.58 8.27
N SER A 524 -20.99 44.86 8.05
CA SER A 524 -20.55 46.05 7.32
C SER A 524 -21.23 46.15 5.95
N GLY A 525 -21.78 47.34 5.65
CA GLY A 525 -22.47 47.63 4.39
C GLY A 525 -23.85 46.97 4.20
N SER A 526 -24.36 46.21 5.17
CA SER A 526 -25.65 45.54 5.06
C SER A 526 -26.76 46.32 5.75
N ILE A 527 -27.53 47.09 4.97
CA ILE A 527 -28.69 47.88 5.44
C ILE A 527 -29.91 47.49 4.59
N LEU A 528 -31.01 47.13 5.25
CA LEU A 528 -32.29 46.94 4.57
C LEU A 528 -32.94 48.30 4.33
N PRO A 529 -33.35 48.65 3.08
CA PRO A 529 -33.93 49.96 2.79
C PRO A 529 -35.24 50.23 3.54
N GLN A 530 -35.50 51.49 3.87
CA GLN A 530 -36.81 51.92 4.38
C GLN A 530 -37.93 51.50 3.42
N GLY A 531 -39.04 51.01 3.95
CA GLY A 531 -40.20 50.58 3.17
C GLY A 531 -40.04 49.20 2.53
N SER A 532 -38.88 48.55 2.63
CA SER A 532 -38.72 47.17 2.18
C SER A 532 -39.49 46.20 3.08
N ALA A 533 -40.17 45.24 2.47
CA ALA A 533 -40.93 44.20 3.15
C ALA A 533 -40.10 42.92 3.27
N TRP A 534 -40.07 42.34 4.47
CA TRP A 534 -39.30 41.14 4.77
C TRP A 534 -40.16 40.15 5.53
N LYS A 535 -40.00 38.87 5.18
CA LYS A 535 -40.52 37.78 5.99
C LYS A 535 -39.55 37.54 7.13
N PHE A 536 -40.07 37.40 8.34
CA PHE A 536 -39.30 36.90 9.47
C PHE A 536 -39.81 35.53 9.91
N THR A 537 -38.93 34.74 10.54
CA THR A 537 -39.21 33.36 10.95
C THR A 537 -39.08 33.14 12.45
N THR A 538 -38.32 34.00 13.13
CA THR A 538 -37.96 33.85 14.53
C THR A 538 -37.80 35.22 15.19
N VAL A 539 -38.23 35.31 16.45
CA VAL A 539 -38.08 36.49 17.29
C VAL A 539 -37.26 36.13 18.53
N VAL A 540 -36.24 36.94 18.82
CA VAL A 540 -35.37 36.81 19.98
C VAL A 540 -35.47 38.08 20.83
N THR A 541 -35.76 37.94 22.11
CA THR A 541 -35.67 39.03 23.09
C THR A 541 -34.39 38.84 23.90
N THR A 542 -33.44 39.77 23.77
CA THR A 542 -32.17 39.76 24.51
C THR A 542 -32.36 40.20 25.97
N THR A 543 -31.35 40.00 26.82
CA THR A 543 -31.42 40.28 28.27
C THR A 543 -31.67 41.74 28.63
N ASP A 544 -31.34 42.64 27.70
CA ASP A 544 -31.64 44.07 27.74
C ASP A 544 -33.06 44.41 27.24
N ASN A 545 -33.91 43.40 27.05
CA ASN A 545 -35.30 43.49 26.60
C ASN A 545 -35.46 44.08 25.18
N VAL A 546 -34.44 43.93 24.32
CA VAL A 546 -34.50 44.30 22.91
C VAL A 546 -34.98 43.12 22.08
N GLU A 547 -36.00 43.34 21.26
CA GLU A 547 -36.46 42.34 20.28
C GLU A 547 -35.62 42.36 19.00
N TRP A 548 -35.39 41.18 18.44
CA TRP A 548 -34.66 40.96 17.20
C TRP A 548 -35.42 39.99 16.31
N TYR A 549 -35.45 40.30 15.01
CA TYR A 549 -36.20 39.56 14.01
C TYR A 549 -35.24 38.94 13.00
N GLN A 550 -35.34 37.63 12.78
CA GLN A 550 -34.55 36.92 11.78
C GLN A 550 -35.16 37.13 10.40
N VAL A 551 -34.42 37.74 9.48
CA VAL A 551 -34.88 38.06 8.12
C VAL A 551 -34.18 37.25 7.03
N GLY A 552 -33.19 36.45 7.43
CA GLY A 552 -32.41 35.55 6.59
C GLY A 552 -31.45 34.73 7.46
N GLY A 553 -30.84 33.67 6.93
CA GLY A 553 -30.10 32.65 7.71
C GLY A 553 -29.31 33.21 8.90
N TYR A 554 -28.22 33.94 8.62
CA TYR A 554 -27.41 34.64 9.64
C TYR A 554 -27.68 36.15 9.65
N GLN A 555 -28.93 36.58 9.47
CA GLN A 555 -29.28 37.99 9.28
C GLN A 555 -30.42 38.40 10.20
N TRP A 556 -30.12 39.34 11.08
CA TRP A 556 -31.00 39.83 12.13
C TRP A 556 -31.12 41.35 12.08
N ILE A 557 -32.31 41.86 12.39
CA ILE A 557 -32.54 43.30 12.58
C ILE A 557 -33.22 43.55 13.92
N LYS A 558 -33.00 44.75 14.49
CA LYS A 558 -33.68 45.19 15.72
C LYS A 558 -35.17 45.41 15.45
N GLY A 559 -36.01 45.02 16.40
CA GLY A 559 -37.47 45.22 16.37
C GLY A 559 -37.88 46.69 16.22
N SER A 560 -37.08 47.61 16.77
CA SER A 560 -37.29 49.05 16.61
C SER A 560 -37.25 49.53 15.15
N ASN A 561 -36.66 48.74 14.24
CA ASN A 561 -36.50 49.08 12.83
C ASN A 561 -37.51 48.39 11.91
N ILE A 562 -38.49 47.65 12.45
CA ILE A 562 -39.47 46.91 11.65
C ILE A 562 -40.88 47.04 12.23
N ASN A 563 -41.85 47.41 11.39
CA ASN A 563 -43.26 47.38 11.72
C ASN A 563 -43.86 46.04 11.29
N ILE A 564 -44.25 45.22 12.27
CA ILE A 564 -44.87 43.91 12.03
C ILE A 564 -46.26 44.08 11.45
N GLN A 565 -46.53 43.35 10.37
CA GLN A 565 -47.83 43.23 9.74
C GLN A 565 -48.48 41.95 10.29
N TYR A 566 -49.55 42.11 11.07
CA TYR A 566 -50.31 40.99 11.64
C TYR A 566 -51.28 40.36 10.65
#